data_AF-A0A5B0QDF8-F1
#
_entry.id   AF-A0A5B0QDF8-F1
#
_cell.length_a   1.000
_cell.length_b   1.000
_cell.length_c   1.000
_cell.angle_alpha   90.00
_cell.angle_beta   90.00
_cell.angle_gamma   90.00
#
_symmetry.space_group_name_H-M   'P 1'
#
loop_
_entity.id
_entity.type
_entity.pdbx_description
1 polymer ?
#
loop_
_entity_poly.entity_id
_entity_poly.type
_entity_poly.pdbx_seq_one_letter_code
_entity_poly.pdbx_strand_id
1 'polypeptide(L)'
;MGDIIDLHLFAELVRLDEKDEQPFLDDRISNYFYPSVKCIYAMMDDLRSGDYHKLEQEAFELRSLASSLAVVRVAQLCSFIENKCRSGINERDHIEIDSTLRVMELANQFAQDWLDVSHSILKDYDASEWLLMKSDPATFTASWQTAESREQPTW
;
A
#
# COMPACT_ATOMS: atom_id res chain seq x y z
N MET A 1 -11.15 -6.94 -14.38
CA MET A 1 -10.00 -6.55 -13.54
C MET A 1 -10.46 -5.33 -12.76
N GLY A 2 -10.51 -5.40 -11.43
CA GLY A 2 -10.91 -4.26 -10.61
C GLY A 2 -9.71 -3.35 -10.35
N ASP A 3 -9.96 -2.05 -10.20
CA ASP A 3 -8.90 -1.07 -9.94
C ASP A 3 -8.21 -1.35 -8.60
N ILE A 4 -6.90 -1.05 -8.52
CA ILE A 4 -6.13 -1.15 -7.27
C ILE A 4 -6.42 0.05 -6.37
N ILE A 5 -6.45 1.22 -6.99
CA ILE A 5 -6.72 2.53 -6.39
C ILE A 5 -7.92 3.12 -7.11
N ASP A 6 -8.88 3.66 -6.36
CA ASP A 6 -9.90 4.53 -6.95
C ASP A 6 -9.26 5.87 -7.28
N LEU A 7 -8.93 6.05 -8.56
CA LEU A 7 -8.24 7.25 -9.05
C LEU A 7 -9.08 8.52 -8.86
N HIS A 8 -10.41 8.42 -8.83
CA HIS A 8 -11.26 9.58 -8.62
C HIS A 8 -11.17 10.05 -7.17
N LEU A 9 -11.36 9.13 -6.22
CA LEU A 9 -11.23 9.41 -4.79
C LEU A 9 -9.80 9.83 -4.43
N PHE A 10 -8.80 9.18 -5.00
CA PHE A 10 -7.40 9.53 -4.78
C PHE A 10 -7.07 10.93 -5.32
N ALA A 11 -7.59 11.31 -6.49
CA ALA A 11 -7.42 12.66 -7.01
C ALA A 11 -8.07 13.73 -6.12
N GLU A 12 -9.16 13.41 -5.43
CA GLU A 12 -9.74 14.30 -4.42
C GLU A 12 -8.81 14.47 -3.20
N LEU A 13 -8.17 13.39 -2.74
CA LEU A 13 -7.16 13.46 -1.66
C LEU A 13 -5.98 14.36 -2.04
N VAL A 14 -5.48 14.25 -3.28
CA VAL A 14 -4.41 15.13 -3.80
C VAL A 14 -4.85 16.59 -3.82
N ARG A 15 -6.07 16.88 -4.26
CA ARG A 15 -6.61 18.27 -4.29
C ARG A 15 -6.82 18.86 -2.90
N LEU A 16 -7.04 18.02 -1.88
CA LEU A 16 -7.13 18.48 -0.49
C LEU A 16 -5.73 18.84 0.03
N ASP A 17 -4.73 18.03 -0.29
CA ASP A 17 -3.32 18.29 0.05
C ASP A 17 -2.80 19.59 -0.59
N GLU A 18 -3.18 19.91 -1.82
CA GLU A 18 -2.81 21.17 -2.49
C GLU A 18 -3.42 22.43 -1.84
N LYS A 19 -4.48 22.28 -1.05
CA LYS A 19 -5.20 23.42 -0.43
C LYS A 19 -4.72 23.73 0.98
N ASP A 20 -4.19 22.74 1.69
CA ASP A 20 -3.69 22.90 3.05
C ASP A 20 -2.17 23.07 3.00
N GLU A 21 -1.61 24.07 3.70
CA GLU A 21 -0.15 24.31 3.77
C GLU A 21 0.60 23.20 4.57
N GLN A 22 -0.06 22.09 4.90
CA GLN A 22 0.47 20.96 5.65
C GLN A 22 0.37 19.66 4.84
N PRO A 23 1.37 18.76 4.94
CA PRO A 23 1.43 17.53 4.15
C PRO A 23 0.42 16.48 4.65
N PHE A 24 -0.85 16.66 4.28
CA PHE A 24 -1.95 15.80 4.64
C PHE A 24 -1.83 14.41 4.00
N LEU A 25 -1.42 14.36 2.73
CA LEU A 25 -1.35 13.12 1.97
C LEU A 25 -0.20 12.23 2.42
N ASP A 26 0.97 12.81 2.72
CA ASP A 26 2.12 12.05 3.24
C ASP A 26 1.81 11.41 4.60
N ASP A 27 1.09 12.13 5.47
CA ASP A 27 0.60 11.59 6.74
C ASP A 27 -0.40 10.45 6.50
N ARG A 28 -1.30 10.56 5.53
CA ARG A 28 -2.26 9.48 5.19
C ARG A 28 -1.57 8.25 4.63
N ILE A 29 -0.60 8.44 3.73
CA ILE A 29 0.23 7.38 3.16
C ILE A 29 0.99 6.66 4.29
N SER A 30 1.63 7.41 5.19
CA SER A 30 2.37 6.87 6.33
C SER A 30 1.46 6.11 7.31
N ASN A 31 0.28 6.66 7.60
CA ASN A 31 -0.74 6.05 8.45
C ASN A 31 -1.38 4.81 7.82
N TYR A 32 -1.19 4.56 6.53
CA TYR A 32 -1.59 3.31 5.87
C TYR A 32 -0.44 2.29 5.83
N PHE A 33 0.73 2.67 5.33
CA PHE A 33 1.81 1.73 5.03
C PHE A 33 2.43 1.10 6.28
N TYR A 34 2.67 1.87 7.34
CA TYR A 34 3.23 1.30 8.58
C TYR A 34 2.28 0.32 9.26
N PRO A 35 0.99 0.67 9.50
CA PRO A 35 0.09 -0.25 10.18
C PRO A 35 -0.35 -1.42 9.30
N SER A 36 -0.41 -1.26 7.98
CA SER A 36 -0.90 -2.33 7.09
C SER A 36 -0.04 -3.58 7.13
N VAL A 37 1.29 -3.45 7.27
CA VAL A 37 2.17 -4.61 7.45
C VAL A 37 1.84 -5.35 8.74
N LYS A 38 1.67 -4.61 9.85
CA LYS A 38 1.32 -5.20 11.14
C LYS A 38 -0.01 -5.94 11.06
N CYS A 39 -1.04 -5.34 10.49
CA CYS A 39 -2.35 -5.97 10.34
C CYS A 39 -2.27 -7.23 9.47
N ILE A 40 -1.50 -7.23 8.37
CA ILE A 40 -1.35 -8.41 7.51
C ILE A 40 -0.72 -9.57 8.26
N TYR A 41 0.37 -9.34 8.99
CA TYR A 41 1.01 -10.38 9.80
C TYR A 41 0.10 -10.88 10.93
N ALA A 42 -0.63 -9.98 11.61
CA ALA A 42 -1.60 -10.35 12.63
C ALA A 42 -2.70 -11.25 12.06
N MET A 43 -3.30 -10.87 10.93
CA MET A 43 -4.29 -11.69 10.23
C MET A 43 -3.74 -13.08 9.86
N MET A 44 -2.49 -13.19 9.42
CA MET A 44 -1.88 -14.47 9.09
C MET A 44 -1.72 -15.37 10.32
N ASP A 45 -1.34 -14.79 11.46
CA ASP A 45 -1.20 -15.53 12.72
C ASP A 45 -2.57 -15.93 13.31
N ASP A 46 -3.57 -15.06 13.21
CA ASP A 46 -4.95 -15.34 13.61
C ASP A 46 -5.56 -16.46 12.75
N LEU A 47 -5.31 -16.45 11.43
CA LEU A 47 -5.73 -17.52 10.53
C LEU A 47 -5.09 -18.88 10.89
N ARG A 48 -3.81 -18.88 11.26
CA ARG A 48 -3.07 -20.10 11.66
C ARG A 48 -3.53 -20.65 13.01
N SER A 49 -3.83 -19.76 13.96
CA SER A 49 -4.32 -20.13 15.28
C SER A 49 -5.80 -20.50 15.29
N GLY A 50 -6.53 -20.18 14.21
CA GLY A 50 -7.97 -20.40 14.11
C GLY A 50 -8.81 -19.36 14.86
N ASP A 51 -8.22 -18.23 15.24
CA ASP A 51 -8.92 -17.12 15.91
C ASP A 51 -9.61 -16.22 14.89
N TYR A 52 -10.70 -16.72 14.30
CA TYR A 52 -11.41 -16.02 13.24
C TYR A 52 -12.11 -14.73 13.69
N HIS A 53 -12.30 -14.54 15.00
CA HIS A 53 -12.84 -13.30 15.53
C HIS A 53 -11.81 -12.18 15.47
N LYS A 54 -10.55 -12.46 15.86
CA LYS A 54 -9.47 -11.48 15.71
C LYS A 54 -9.11 -11.23 14.25
N LEU A 55 -9.09 -12.28 13.43
CA LEU A 55 -8.92 -12.15 11.98
C LEU A 55 -9.94 -11.17 11.37
N GLU A 56 -11.21 -11.23 11.78
CA GLU A 56 -12.23 -10.28 11.35
C GLU A 56 -11.91 -8.84 11.80
N GLN A 57 -11.47 -8.66 13.04
CA GLN A 57 -11.13 -7.34 13.59
C GLN A 57 -9.94 -6.72 12.84
N GLU A 58 -8.86 -7.47 12.63
CA GLU A 58 -7.69 -7.00 11.90
C GLU A 58 -8.01 -6.70 10.43
N ALA A 59 -8.87 -7.53 9.79
CA ALA A 59 -9.35 -7.26 8.44
C ALA A 59 -10.18 -5.97 8.38
N PHE A 60 -11.05 -5.74 9.36
CA PHE A 60 -11.82 -4.50 9.47
C PHE A 60 -10.90 -3.27 9.63
N GLU A 61 -9.90 -3.34 10.50
CA GLU A 61 -8.94 -2.25 10.72
C GLU A 61 -8.19 -1.91 9.43
N LEU A 62 -7.63 -2.92 8.75
CA LEU A 62 -6.92 -2.72 7.49
C LEU A 62 -7.84 -2.19 6.38
N ARG A 63 -9.11 -2.64 6.33
CA ARG A 63 -10.09 -2.08 5.40
C ARG A 63 -10.27 -0.59 5.62
N SER A 64 -10.46 -0.17 6.87
CA SER A 64 -10.64 1.24 7.21
C SER A 64 -9.44 2.09 6.78
N LEU A 65 -8.22 1.60 7.01
CA LEU A 65 -6.99 2.26 6.56
C LEU A 65 -6.95 2.35 5.02
N ALA A 66 -7.18 1.23 4.33
CA ALA A 66 -7.15 1.15 2.87
C ALA A 66 -8.19 2.09 2.21
N SER A 67 -9.42 2.09 2.74
CA SER A 67 -10.49 2.98 2.26
C SER A 67 -10.13 4.46 2.46
N SER A 68 -9.44 4.82 3.54
CA SER A 68 -9.04 6.21 3.79
C SER A 68 -8.01 6.75 2.79
N LEU A 69 -7.28 5.85 2.11
CA LEU A 69 -6.29 6.17 1.07
C LEU A 69 -6.76 5.76 -0.33
N ALA A 70 -8.05 5.45 -0.51
CA ALA A 70 -8.62 4.99 -1.78
C ALA A 70 -8.00 3.69 -2.35
N VAL A 71 -7.33 2.87 -1.53
CA VAL A 71 -6.75 1.57 -1.93
C VAL A 71 -7.87 0.51 -1.96
N VAL A 72 -8.74 0.63 -2.96
CA VAL A 72 -9.99 -0.14 -3.05
C VAL A 72 -9.79 -1.64 -3.13
N ARG A 73 -8.71 -2.11 -3.76
CA ARG A 73 -8.49 -3.55 -3.89
C ARG A 73 -8.22 -4.21 -2.55
N VAL A 74 -7.41 -3.59 -1.69
CA VAL A 74 -7.16 -4.08 -0.33
C VAL A 74 -8.44 -4.04 0.49
N ALA A 75 -9.20 -2.93 0.41
CA ALA A 75 -10.48 -2.82 1.11
C ALA A 75 -11.50 -3.92 0.71
N GLN A 76 -11.53 -4.29 -0.57
CA GLN A 76 -12.37 -5.40 -1.07
C GLN A 76 -11.91 -6.77 -0.54
N LEU A 77 -10.60 -7.02 -0.51
CA LEU A 77 -10.04 -8.28 0.02
C LEU A 77 -10.31 -8.41 1.52
N CYS A 78 -10.14 -7.34 2.29
CA CYS A 78 -10.52 -7.31 3.70
C CYS A 78 -12.02 -7.55 3.91
N SER A 79 -12.89 -6.93 3.09
CA SER A 79 -14.34 -7.18 3.13
C SER A 79 -14.68 -8.65 2.85
N PHE A 80 -13.95 -9.27 1.93
CA PHE A 80 -14.08 -10.69 1.63
C PHE A 80 -13.72 -11.55 2.85
N ILE A 81 -12.59 -11.27 3.52
CA ILE A 81 -12.15 -11.98 4.72
C ILE A 81 -13.18 -11.82 5.86
N GLU A 82 -13.64 -10.60 6.13
CA GLU A 82 -14.67 -10.32 7.14
C GLU A 82 -15.94 -11.15 6.90
N ASN A 83 -16.42 -11.18 5.65
CA ASN A 83 -17.62 -11.93 5.30
C ASN A 83 -17.45 -13.45 5.52
N LYS A 84 -16.27 -14.00 5.20
CA LYS A 84 -15.95 -15.42 5.45
C LYS A 84 -15.89 -15.74 6.94
N CYS A 85 -15.28 -14.88 7.74
CA CYS A 85 -15.24 -15.03 9.19
C CYS A 85 -16.65 -15.07 9.78
N ARG A 86 -17.53 -14.16 9.36
CA ARG A 86 -18.93 -14.08 9.83
C ARG A 86 -19.80 -15.27 9.38
N SER A 87 -19.57 -15.81 8.19
CA SER A 87 -20.32 -16.96 7.68
C SER A 87 -19.87 -18.30 8.25
N GLY A 88 -18.75 -18.32 8.98
CA GLY A 88 -18.02 -19.52 9.37
C GLY A 88 -17.08 -19.98 8.26
N ILE A 89 -15.85 -20.32 8.65
CA ILE A 89 -14.77 -20.71 7.74
C ILE A 89 -14.73 -22.24 7.59
N ASN A 90 -14.73 -22.71 6.35
CA ASN A 90 -14.38 -24.09 6.01
C ASN A 90 -12.94 -24.19 5.47
N GLU A 91 -12.47 -25.40 5.18
CA GLU A 91 -11.11 -25.65 4.69
C GLU A 91 -10.80 -24.91 3.38
N ARG A 92 -11.77 -24.79 2.47
CA ARG A 92 -11.61 -24.05 1.23
C ARG A 92 -11.45 -22.55 1.48
N ASP A 93 -12.27 -22.01 2.38
CA ASP A 93 -12.19 -20.60 2.76
C ASP A 93 -10.85 -20.29 3.44
N HIS A 94 -10.33 -21.22 4.26
CA HIS A 94 -9.02 -21.09 4.89
C HIS A 94 -7.90 -20.94 3.86
N ILE A 95 -7.87 -21.81 2.84
CA ILE A 95 -6.89 -21.76 1.74
C ILE A 95 -7.02 -20.46 0.93
N GLU A 96 -8.25 -20.01 0.67
CA GLU A 96 -8.53 -18.79 -0.09
C GLU A 96 -8.10 -17.54 0.68
N ILE A 97 -8.35 -17.50 1.99
CA ILE A 97 -7.88 -16.41 2.86
C ILE A 97 -6.36 -16.41 2.96
N ASP A 98 -5.71 -17.57 3.18
CA ASP A 98 -4.25 -17.66 3.25
C ASP A 98 -3.60 -17.12 1.95
N SER A 99 -4.09 -17.58 0.80
CA SER A 99 -3.62 -17.09 -0.51
C SER A 99 -3.83 -15.59 -0.67
N THR A 100 -4.96 -15.07 -0.20
CA THR A 100 -5.27 -13.63 -0.24
C THR A 100 -4.29 -12.82 0.62
N LEU A 101 -4.04 -13.27 1.85
CA LEU A 101 -3.11 -12.62 2.77
C LEU A 101 -1.68 -12.61 2.21
N ARG A 102 -1.23 -13.69 1.56
CA ARG A 102 0.08 -13.74 0.90
C ARG A 102 0.23 -12.76 -0.25
N VAL A 103 -0.81 -12.58 -1.05
CA VAL A 103 -0.80 -11.56 -2.12
C VAL A 103 -0.71 -10.16 -1.52
N MET A 104 -1.45 -9.90 -0.43
CA MET A 104 -1.41 -8.61 0.26
C MET A 104 -0.04 -8.34 0.90
N GLU A 105 0.57 -9.34 1.55
CA GLU A 105 1.93 -9.28 2.11
C GLU A 105 2.95 -8.90 1.03
N LEU A 106 2.94 -9.62 -0.10
CA LEU A 106 3.88 -9.37 -1.19
C LEU A 106 3.70 -7.98 -1.81
N ALA A 107 2.45 -7.56 -2.02
CA ALA A 107 2.16 -6.22 -2.55
C ALA A 107 2.61 -5.11 -1.60
N ASN A 108 2.44 -5.33 -0.28
CA ASN A 108 2.88 -4.38 0.74
C ASN A 108 4.42 -4.29 0.77
N GLN A 109 5.12 -5.43 0.76
CA GLN A 109 6.58 -5.46 0.70
C GLN A 109 7.11 -4.68 -0.51
N PHE A 110 6.55 -4.94 -1.70
CA PHE A 110 6.95 -4.22 -2.92
C PHE A 110 6.75 -2.71 -2.80
N ALA A 111 5.63 -2.28 -2.20
CA ALA A 111 5.36 -0.86 -2.01
C ALA A 111 6.28 -0.21 -0.97
N GLN A 112 6.65 -0.92 0.10
CA GLN A 112 7.63 -0.44 1.08
C GLN A 112 9.03 -0.31 0.48
N ASP A 113 9.47 -1.32 -0.28
CA ASP A 113 10.76 -1.28 -0.98
C ASP A 113 10.83 -0.07 -1.93
N TRP A 114 9.71 0.23 -2.61
CA TRP A 114 9.61 1.40 -3.48
C TRP A 114 9.69 2.73 -2.71
N LEU A 115 9.05 2.83 -1.54
CA LEU A 115 9.11 4.03 -0.69
C LEU A 115 10.52 4.25 -0.13
N ASP A 116 11.20 3.18 0.29
CA ASP A 116 12.56 3.24 0.82
C ASP A 116 13.57 3.66 -0.24
N VAL A 117 13.49 3.08 -1.44
CA VAL A 117 14.30 3.49 -2.60
C VAL A 117 14.02 4.95 -2.96
N SER A 118 12.74 5.33 -3.00
CA SER A 118 12.36 6.71 -3.30
C SER A 118 12.98 7.67 -2.29
N HIS A 119 12.83 7.43 -0.98
CA HIS A 119 13.44 8.22 0.10
C HIS A 119 14.97 8.26 0.05
N SER A 120 15.64 7.19 -0.40
CA SER A 120 17.09 7.18 -0.61
C SER A 120 17.49 8.09 -1.77
N ILE A 121 16.79 7.99 -2.90
CA ILE A 121 17.01 8.85 -4.08
C ILE A 121 16.70 10.32 -3.73
N LEU A 122 15.66 10.61 -2.93
CA LEU A 122 15.33 11.99 -2.51
C LEU A 122 16.45 12.68 -1.75
N LYS A 123 17.21 11.94 -0.94
CA LYS A 123 18.28 12.51 -0.11
C LYS A 123 19.50 12.94 -0.92
N ASP A 124 19.66 12.40 -2.13
CA ASP A 124 20.79 12.68 -3.01
C ASP A 124 20.49 13.82 -4.01
N TYR A 125 19.25 14.28 -4.09
CA TYR A 125 18.82 15.36 -4.99
C TYR A 125 18.46 16.64 -4.22
N ASP A 126 18.93 17.79 -4.71
CA ASP A 126 18.55 19.10 -4.16
C ASP A 126 17.04 19.35 -4.37
N ALA A 127 16.37 19.98 -3.41
CA ALA A 127 14.91 20.21 -3.40
C ALA A 127 14.42 20.98 -4.65
N SER A 128 15.33 21.71 -5.30
CA SER A 128 15.12 22.44 -6.55
C SER A 128 14.99 21.51 -7.78
N GLU A 129 15.72 20.39 -7.84
CA GLU A 129 15.59 19.39 -8.91
C GLU A 129 14.32 18.55 -8.75
N TRP A 130 13.87 18.35 -7.50
CA TRP A 130 12.63 17.64 -7.19
C TRP A 130 11.37 18.32 -7.72
N LEU A 131 11.31 19.64 -7.62
CA LEU A 131 10.20 20.45 -8.17
C LEU A 131 10.15 20.42 -9.70
N LEU A 132 11.31 20.29 -10.36
CA LEU A 132 11.41 20.13 -11.82
C LEU A 132 10.95 18.73 -12.28
N MET A 133 11.17 17.68 -11.48
CA MET A 133 10.68 16.33 -11.80
C MET A 133 9.17 16.17 -11.63
N LYS A 134 8.55 16.88 -10.68
CA LYS A 134 7.08 16.91 -10.53
C LYS A 134 6.34 17.59 -11.69
N SER A 135 7.02 18.45 -12.45
CA SER A 135 6.40 19.27 -13.50
C SER A 135 6.44 18.65 -14.90
N ASP A 136 7.22 17.57 -15.12
CA ASP A 136 7.28 16.85 -16.41
C ASP A 136 7.55 15.34 -16.24
N PRO A 137 6.59 14.45 -16.58
CA PRO A 137 6.75 13.00 -16.55
C PRO A 137 7.93 12.46 -17.39
N ALA A 138 8.32 13.16 -18.46
CA ALA A 138 9.45 12.75 -19.30
C ALA A 138 10.79 12.90 -18.56
N THR A 139 10.91 13.92 -17.72
CA THR A 139 12.11 14.18 -16.91
C THR A 139 12.28 13.13 -15.82
N PHE A 140 11.18 12.65 -15.22
CA PHE A 140 11.20 11.55 -14.25
C PHE A 140 11.72 10.24 -14.88
N THR A 141 11.24 9.91 -16.08
CA THR A 141 11.60 8.66 -16.76
C THR A 141 13.08 8.64 -17.17
N ALA A 142 13.61 9.76 -17.63
CA ALA A 142 15.02 9.90 -18.04
C ALA A 142 16.00 9.82 -16.84
N SER A 143 15.66 10.44 -15.72
CA SER A 143 16.48 10.39 -14.51
C SER A 143 16.50 8.99 -13.88
N TRP A 144 15.37 8.27 -13.89
CA TRP A 144 15.30 6.88 -13.44
C TRP A 144 16.19 5.95 -14.25
N GLN A 145 16.15 6.04 -15.58
CA GLN A 145 17.03 5.27 -16.46
C GLN A 145 18.52 5.58 -16.24
N THR A 146 18.83 6.84 -15.89
CA THR A 146 20.21 7.27 -15.61
C THR A 146 20.70 6.76 -14.26
N ALA A 147 19.84 6.70 -13.24
CA ALA A 147 20.15 6.12 -11.93
C ALA A 147 20.35 4.60 -12.02
N GLU A 148 19.47 3.91 -12.73
CA GLU A 148 19.54 2.46 -12.97
C GLU A 148 20.83 2.06 -13.73
N SER A 149 21.31 2.93 -14.62
CA SER A 149 22.58 2.73 -15.34
C SER A 149 23.83 2.91 -14.47
N ARG A 150 23.74 3.62 -13.33
CA ARG A 150 24.87 3.84 -12.41
C ARG A 150 25.05 2.70 -11.41
N GLU A 151 24.00 1.90 -11.18
CA GLU A 151 24.02 0.78 -10.22
C GLU A 151 24.41 -0.56 -10.85
N GLN A 152 24.64 -0.63 -12.17
CA GLN A 152 25.14 -1.86 -12.79
C GLN A 152 26.63 -2.07 -12.46
N PRO A 153 27.01 -3.15 -11.75
CA PRO A 153 28.41 -3.43 -11.52
C PRO A 153 29.07 -3.80 -12.84
N THR A 154 30.08 -3.03 -13.23
CA THR A 154 30.99 -3.37 -14.33
C THR A 154 31.83 -4.57 -13.89
N TRP A 155 31.46 -5.76 -14.38
CA TRP A 155 32.33 -6.93 -14.35
C TRP A 155 33.36 -6.85 -15.47
#